data_AF-A0A9P9KFA0-F1
#
_entry.id   AF-A0A9P9KFA0-F1
#
_cell.length_a   1.000
_cell.length_b   1.000
_cell.length_c   1.000
_cell.angle_alpha   90.00
_cell.angle_beta   90.00
_cell.angle_gamma   90.00
#
_symmetry.space_group_name_H-M   'P 1'
#
loop_
_entity.id
_entity.type
_entity.pdbx_description
1 polymer ?
#
loop_
_entity_poly.entity_id
_entity_poly.type
_entity_poly.pdbx_seq_one_letter_code
_entity_poly.pdbx_strand_id
1 'polypeptide(L)'
;MSSRTSPVQITEYERPRGFTALVFGGAVFSYICLAGVTLISEENPIWQILDNISPGSAETFRWIVKTGVPPLVVIHTIEAVAFDRTRLMPHGVPRWGLLWWKWVLSCWIEGIGCWKRFASVVNAKKASAK
;
A
#
# COMPACT_ATOMS: atom_id res chain seq x y z
N MET A 1 18.36 -14.00 33.68
CA MET A 1 17.62 -12.77 33.38
C MET A 1 17.79 -12.44 31.90
N SER A 2 16.76 -12.63 31.08
CA SER A 2 16.80 -12.16 29.68
C SER A 2 16.60 -10.65 29.69
N SER A 3 17.63 -9.88 29.30
CA SER A 3 17.49 -8.43 29.13
C SER A 3 16.45 -8.18 28.06
N ARG A 4 15.29 -7.65 28.45
CA ARG A 4 14.24 -7.24 27.53
C ARG A 4 14.74 -5.96 26.86
N THR A 5 15.52 -6.08 25.78
CA THR A 5 15.97 -4.93 25.00
C THR A 5 14.71 -4.22 24.49
N SER A 6 14.49 -2.99 24.93
CA SER A 6 13.37 -2.18 24.46
C SER A 6 13.39 -2.11 22.92
N PRO A 7 12.25 -2.25 22.23
CA PRO A 7 12.22 -2.14 20.78
C PRO A 7 12.83 -0.81 20.31
N VAL A 8 13.61 -0.86 19.21
CA VAL A 8 14.16 0.35 18.60
C VAL A 8 13.03 1.29 18.19
N GLN A 9 13.19 2.57 18.51
CA GLN A 9 12.19 3.60 18.21
C GLN A 9 12.34 4.05 16.76
N ILE A 10 11.26 4.06 15.99
CA ILE A 10 11.26 4.51 14.60
C ILE A 10 10.71 5.92 14.54
N THR A 11 11.55 6.85 14.05
CA THR A 11 11.26 8.30 14.03
C THR A 11 11.26 8.87 12.62
N GLU A 12 11.54 8.03 11.63
CA GLU A 12 11.69 8.43 10.24
C GLU A 12 10.85 7.56 9.31
N TYR A 13 10.55 8.14 8.16
CA TYR A 13 9.84 7.46 7.09
C TYR A 13 10.78 7.29 5.91
N GLU A 14 10.90 6.05 5.44
CA GLU A 14 11.60 5.75 4.20
C GLU A 14 10.59 5.60 3.06
N ARG A 15 10.71 6.36 1.98
CA ARG A 15 9.79 6.25 0.83
C ARG A 15 10.03 4.98 0.01
N PRO A 16 8.99 4.42 -0.64
CA PRO A 16 9.18 3.32 -1.58
C PRO A 16 10.13 3.70 -2.73
N ARG A 17 10.96 2.74 -3.14
CA ARG A 17 12.02 2.90 -4.15
C ARG A 17 12.10 1.64 -5.02
N GLY A 18 12.53 1.80 -6.27
CA GLY A 18 12.67 0.70 -7.22
C GLY A 18 11.36 -0.06 -7.42
N PHE A 19 11.39 -1.38 -7.30
CA PHE A 19 10.22 -2.25 -7.50
C PHE A 19 9.03 -1.90 -6.59
N THR A 20 9.28 -1.52 -5.33
CA THR A 20 8.19 -1.12 -4.41
C THR A 20 7.47 0.15 -4.85
N ALA A 21 8.16 1.07 -5.53
CA ALA A 21 7.53 2.26 -6.10
C ALA A 21 6.64 1.93 -7.30
N LEU A 22 6.99 0.90 -8.08
CA LEU A 22 6.16 0.42 -9.18
C LEU A 22 4.89 -0.25 -8.66
N VAL A 23 5.00 -1.08 -7.61
CA VAL A 23 3.84 -1.67 -6.93
C VAL A 23 2.95 -0.57 -6.32
N PHE A 24 3.55 0.43 -5.67
CA PHE A 24 2.84 1.59 -5.15
C PHE A 24 2.02 2.29 -6.25
N GLY A 25 2.68 2.60 -7.38
CA GLY A 25 2.03 3.26 -8.52
C GLY A 25 0.90 2.44 -9.12
N GLY A 26 1.11 1.12 -9.29
CA GLY A 26 0.10 0.21 -9.81
C GLY A 26 -1.13 0.07 -8.90
N ALA A 27 -0.94 0.03 -7.57
CA ALA A 27 -2.03 -0.01 -6.62
C ALA A 27 -2.84 1.29 -6.61
N VAL A 28 -2.17 2.46 -6.60
CA VAL A 28 -2.84 3.77 -6.73
C VAL A 28 -3.63 3.85 -8.01
N PHE A 29 -3.04 3.44 -9.14
CA PHE A 29 -3.74 3.40 -10.44
C PHE A 29 -4.99 2.52 -10.38
N SER A 30 -4.88 1.33 -9.80
CA SER A 30 -6.00 0.39 -9.65
C SER A 30 -7.16 0.99 -8.83
N TYR A 31 -6.86 1.75 -7.77
CA TYR A 31 -7.87 2.44 -6.97
C TYR A 31 -8.53 3.60 -7.71
N ILE A 32 -7.76 4.35 -8.50
CA ILE A 32 -8.30 5.39 -9.40
C ILE A 32 -9.23 4.76 -10.44
N CYS A 33 -8.82 3.64 -11.03
CA CYS A 33 -9.68 2.89 -11.94
C CYS A 33 -10.97 2.45 -11.25
N LEU A 34 -10.92 1.89 -10.05
CA LEU A 34 -12.13 1.49 -9.32
C LEU A 34 -13.07 2.67 -9.06
N ALA A 35 -12.54 3.84 -8.70
CA ALA A 35 -13.34 5.04 -8.46
C ALA A 35 -13.98 5.59 -9.76
N GLY A 36 -13.28 5.48 -10.90
CA GLY A 36 -13.72 6.03 -12.18
C GLY A 36 -14.53 5.07 -13.06
N VAL A 37 -14.41 3.74 -12.87
CA VAL A 37 -14.94 2.75 -13.83
C VAL A 37 -16.47 2.73 -13.92
N THR A 38 -17.16 3.19 -12.88
CA THR A 38 -18.62 3.34 -12.87
C THR A 38 -19.09 4.61 -13.57
N LEU A 39 -18.19 5.54 -13.89
CA LEU A 39 -18.49 6.82 -14.54
C LEU A 39 -18.26 6.78 -16.06
N ILE A 40 -17.61 5.74 -16.56
CA ILE A 40 -17.30 5.57 -17.99
C ILE A 40 -18.44 4.77 -18.62
N SER A 41 -19.20 5.36 -19.55
CA SER A 41 -20.21 4.69 -20.37
C SER A 41 -19.64 4.26 -21.74
N GLU A 42 -20.36 3.44 -22.49
CA GLU A 42 -19.94 2.96 -23.82
C GLU A 42 -19.75 4.08 -24.85
N GLU A 43 -20.50 5.16 -24.70
CA GLU A 43 -20.42 6.35 -25.54
C GLU A 43 -19.19 7.22 -25.22
N ASN A 44 -18.49 6.95 -24.11
CA ASN A 44 -17.35 7.74 -23.68
C ASN A 44 -16.10 7.41 -24.53
N PRO A 45 -15.32 8.41 -24.99
CA PRO A 45 -14.07 8.17 -25.71
C PRO A 45 -13.08 7.26 -24.97
N ILE A 46 -13.07 7.31 -23.63
CA ILE A 46 -12.23 6.43 -22.80
C ILE A 46 -12.63 4.97 -22.95
N TRP A 47 -13.92 4.68 -23.11
CA TRP A 47 -14.41 3.32 -23.34
C TRP A 47 -13.89 2.76 -24.66
N GLN A 48 -13.97 3.53 -25.74
CA GLN A 48 -13.46 3.12 -27.06
C GLN A 48 -11.94 2.89 -27.05
N ILE A 49 -11.19 3.72 -26.31
CA ILE A 49 -9.76 3.53 -26.12
C ILE A 49 -9.50 2.21 -25.38
N LEU A 50 -10.19 1.96 -24.26
CA LEU A 50 -10.07 0.72 -23.50
C LEU A 50 -10.38 -0.51 -24.35
N ASP A 51 -11.38 -0.42 -25.23
CA ASP A 51 -11.76 -1.51 -26.12
C ASP A 51 -10.66 -1.88 -27.12
N ASN A 52 -9.93 -0.87 -27.60
CA ASN A 52 -8.84 -1.06 -28.55
C ASN A 52 -7.52 -1.52 -27.90
N ILE A 53 -7.28 -1.18 -26.63
CA ILE A 53 -6.00 -1.46 -25.95
C ILE A 53 -6.07 -2.62 -24.95
N SER A 54 -7.26 -2.95 -24.44
CA SER A 54 -7.42 -3.99 -23.43
C SER A 54 -7.55 -5.36 -24.08
N PRO A 55 -6.73 -6.36 -23.68
CA PRO A 55 -6.97 -7.73 -24.09
C PRO A 55 -8.30 -8.21 -23.50
N GLY A 56 -9.32 -8.29 -24.36
CA GLY A 56 -10.64 -8.82 -24.00
C GLY A 56 -11.80 -7.82 -23.95
N SER A 57 -11.60 -6.54 -24.29
CA SER A 57 -12.60 -5.44 -24.31
C SER A 57 -12.61 -4.51 -23.07
N ALA A 58 -13.23 -3.33 -23.24
CA ALA A 58 -13.48 -2.40 -22.15
C ALA A 58 -14.40 -2.99 -21.05
N GLU A 59 -15.27 -3.94 -21.43
CA GLU A 59 -16.13 -4.66 -20.49
C GLU A 59 -15.33 -5.63 -19.63
N THR A 60 -14.37 -6.36 -20.21
CA THR A 60 -13.44 -7.20 -19.46
C THR A 60 -12.61 -6.36 -18.49
N PHE A 61 -12.10 -5.21 -18.92
CA PHE A 61 -11.41 -4.27 -18.03
C PHE A 61 -12.31 -3.84 -16.86
N ARG A 62 -13.55 -3.42 -17.14
CA ARG A 62 -14.52 -3.03 -16.11
C ARG A 62 -14.78 -4.17 -15.14
N TRP A 63 -14.95 -5.39 -15.63
CA TRP A 63 -15.16 -6.57 -14.80
C TRP A 63 -13.96 -6.83 -13.89
N ILE A 64 -12.73 -6.81 -14.41
CA ILE A 64 -11.49 -7.00 -13.62
C ILE A 64 -11.41 -5.95 -12.51
N VAL A 65 -11.63 -4.68 -12.84
CA VAL A 65 -11.54 -3.60 -11.86
C VAL A 65 -12.61 -3.76 -10.77
N LYS A 66 -13.87 -4.00 -11.15
CA LYS A 66 -14.97 -4.13 -10.19
C LYS A 66 -14.92 -5.39 -9.34
N THR A 67 -14.30 -6.46 -9.81
CA THR A 67 -14.23 -7.74 -9.07
C THR A 67 -12.90 -7.94 -8.34
N GLY A 68 -11.79 -7.53 -8.93
CA GLY A 68 -10.44 -7.76 -8.41
C GLY A 68 -9.95 -6.68 -7.44
N VAL A 69 -10.30 -5.40 -7.65
CA VAL A 69 -9.79 -4.30 -6.82
C VAL A 69 -10.45 -4.25 -5.43
N PRO A 70 -11.76 -4.48 -5.26
CA PRO A 70 -12.37 -4.44 -3.92
C PRO A 70 -11.78 -5.45 -2.93
N PRO A 71 -11.53 -6.73 -3.29
CA PRO A 71 -10.79 -7.65 -2.42
C PRO A 71 -9.40 -7.13 -2.04
N LEU A 72 -8.67 -6.52 -2.98
CA LEU A 72 -7.36 -5.92 -2.71
C LEU A 72 -7.45 -4.78 -1.67
N VAL A 73 -8.44 -3.91 -1.80
CA VAL A 73 -8.72 -2.83 -0.82
C VAL A 73 -8.99 -3.40 0.57
N VAL A 74 -9.79 -4.47 0.67
CA VAL A 74 -10.08 -5.13 1.94
C VAL A 74 -8.81 -5.73 2.56
N ILE A 75 -8.02 -6.46 1.77
CA ILE A 75 -6.77 -7.08 2.24
C ILE A 75 -5.80 -6.01 2.73
N HIS A 76 -5.55 -4.97 1.95
CA HIS A 76 -4.62 -3.90 2.34
C HIS A 76 -5.11 -3.11 3.56
N THR A 77 -6.43 -2.98 3.75
CA THR A 77 -6.99 -2.41 4.98
C THR A 77 -6.67 -3.28 6.19
N ILE A 78 -6.84 -4.60 6.08
CA ILE A 78 -6.48 -5.54 7.15
C ILE A 78 -4.96 -5.48 7.42
N GLU A 79 -4.14 -5.44 6.38
CA GLU A 79 -2.68 -5.33 6.50
C GLU A 79 -2.26 -4.03 7.17
N ALA A 80 -2.89 -2.89 6.84
CA ALA A 80 -2.59 -1.60 7.46
C ALA A 80 -2.95 -1.59 8.96
N VAL A 81 -4.09 -2.18 9.33
CA VAL A 81 -4.50 -2.33 10.74
C VAL A 81 -3.54 -3.26 11.49
N ALA A 82 -3.15 -4.38 10.89
CA ALA A 82 -2.19 -5.31 11.47
C ALA A 82 -0.80 -4.67 11.60
N PHE A 83 -0.38 -3.87 10.61
CA PHE A 83 0.89 -3.15 10.61
C PHE A 83 0.96 -2.09 11.70
N ASP A 84 -0.10 -1.32 11.89
CA ASP A 84 -0.20 -0.37 13.01
C ASP A 84 0.02 -1.07 14.37
N ARG A 85 -0.73 -2.14 14.63
CA ARG A 85 -0.73 -2.83 15.92
C ARG A 85 0.54 -3.62 16.18
N THR A 86 1.10 -4.27 15.16
CA THR A 86 2.21 -5.22 15.34
C THR A 86 3.58 -4.62 15.05
N ARG A 87 3.66 -3.48 14.34
CA ARG A 87 4.92 -2.85 13.93
C ARG A 87 5.02 -1.40 14.38
N LEU A 88 4.07 -0.53 14.04
CA LEU A 88 4.21 0.89 14.36
C LEU A 88 4.17 1.17 15.87
N MET A 89 3.15 0.69 16.58
CA MET A 89 3.04 0.93 18.02
C MET A 89 4.20 0.32 18.82
N PRO A 90 4.61 -0.95 18.58
CA PRO A 90 5.74 -1.52 19.33
C PRO A 90 7.06 -0.78 19.10
N HIS A 91 7.21 -0.13 17.95
CA HIS A 91 8.39 0.67 17.59
C HIS A 91 8.22 2.17 17.89
N GLY A 92 7.23 2.54 18.71
CA GLY A 92 7.07 3.87 19.27
C GLY A 92 6.59 4.95 18.30
N VAL A 93 5.99 4.56 17.18
CA VAL A 93 5.39 5.51 16.25
C VAL A 93 4.02 5.95 16.80
N PRO A 94 3.83 7.24 17.17
CA PRO A 94 2.58 7.71 17.76
C PRO A 94 1.46 7.70 16.72
N ARG A 95 0.33 7.06 17.04
CA ARG A 95 -0.87 7.05 16.18
C ARG A 95 -1.32 8.47 15.84
N TRP A 96 -1.85 8.64 14.63
CA TRP A 96 -2.38 9.91 14.10
C TRP A 96 -1.34 11.02 13.84
N GLY A 97 -0.08 10.80 14.21
CA GLY A 97 1.01 11.70 13.82
C GLY A 97 1.32 11.62 12.33
N LEU A 98 2.04 12.63 11.82
CA LEU A 98 2.44 12.68 10.41
C LEU A 98 3.27 11.44 9.99
N LEU A 99 4.16 10.97 10.86
CA LEU A 99 4.97 9.78 10.63
C LEU A 99 4.09 8.53 10.52
N TRP A 100 3.08 8.41 11.38
CA TRP A 100 2.13 7.31 11.35
C TRP A 100 1.33 7.30 10.06
N TRP A 101 0.80 8.44 9.64
CA TRP A 101 0.06 8.56 8.38
C TRP A 101 0.91 8.16 7.17
N LYS A 102 2.19 8.60 7.12
CA LYS A 102 3.11 8.19 6.05
C LYS A 102 3.25 6.67 5.99
N TRP A 103 3.46 6.02 7.14
CA TRP A 103 3.62 4.58 7.20
C TRP A 103 2.33 3.80 6.92
N VAL A 104 1.20 4.22 7.48
CA VAL A 104 -0.09 3.55 7.31
C VAL A 104 -0.62 3.69 5.89
N LEU A 105 -0.56 4.88 5.30
CA LEU A 105 -0.99 5.08 3.91
C LEU A 105 -0.10 4.29 2.94
N SER A 106 1.21 4.27 3.17
CA SER A 106 2.12 3.46 2.37
C SER A 106 1.83 1.97 2.50
N CYS A 107 1.49 1.49 3.70
CA CYS A 107 1.07 0.11 3.92
C CYS A 107 -0.28 -0.20 3.25
N TRP A 108 -1.23 0.73 3.29
CA TRP A 108 -2.52 0.56 2.64
C TRP A 108 -2.41 0.53 1.11
N ILE A 109 -1.40 1.20 0.54
CA ILE A 109 -1.16 1.21 -0.91
C ILE A 109 -0.35 -0.01 -1.35
N GLU A 110 0.74 -0.35 -0.65
CA GLU A 110 1.69 -1.39 -1.09
C GLU A 110 1.51 -2.75 -0.42
N GLY A 111 0.71 -2.82 0.64
CA GLY A 111 0.57 -4.00 1.48
C GLY A 111 1.90 -4.46 2.08
N ILE A 112 2.21 -5.75 1.89
CA ILE A 112 3.43 -6.43 2.37
C ILE A 112 4.74 -5.71 1.96
N GLY A 113 4.77 -4.97 0.85
CA GLY A 113 5.94 -4.19 0.45
C GLY A 113 6.39 -3.21 1.54
N CYS A 114 5.42 -2.53 2.16
CA CYS A 114 5.67 -1.62 3.28
C CYS A 114 6.21 -2.36 4.52
N TRP A 115 5.75 -3.58 4.78
CA TRP A 115 6.22 -4.39 5.91
C TRP A 115 7.69 -4.74 5.78
N LYS A 116 8.11 -5.16 4.59
CA LYS A 116 9.52 -5.47 4.29
C LYS A 116 10.40 -4.23 4.44
N ARG A 117 9.94 -3.08 3.94
CA ARG A 117 10.64 -1.80 4.07
C ARG A 117 10.78 -1.38 5.53
N PHE A 118 9.70 -1.44 6.31
CA PHE A 118 9.75 -1.13 7.74
C PHE A 118 10.72 -2.04 8.50
N ALA A 119 10.69 -3.34 8.21
CA ALA A 119 11.63 -4.30 8.81
C ALA A 119 13.09 -3.96 8.47
N SER A 120 13.37 -3.50 7.25
CA SER A 120 14.69 -3.01 6.85
C SER A 120 15.14 -1.81 7.69
N VAL A 121 14.28 -0.80 7.87
CA VAL A 121 14.58 0.37 8.72
C VAL A 121 14.85 -0.04 10.17
N VAL A 122 14.02 -0.94 10.72
CA VAL A 122 14.22 -1.49 12.08
C VAL A 122 15.57 -2.18 12.20
N ASN A 123 15.94 -3.01 11.23
CA ASN A 123 17.20 -3.75 11.25
C ASN A 123 18.41 -2.82 11.10
N ALA A 124 18.34 -1.83 10.21
CA ALA A 124 19.38 -0.80 10.07
C ALA A 124 19.58 -0.04 11.39
N LYS A 125 18.50 0.38 12.03
CA LYS A 125 18.56 1.11 13.30
C LYS A 125 19.08 0.26 14.46
N LYS A 126 18.78 -1.04 14.47
CA LYS A 126 19.39 -2.01 15.42
C LYS A 126 20.89 -2.17 15.20
N ALA A 127 21.33 -2.21 13.95
CA ALA A 127 22.76 -2.35 13.61
C ALA A 127 23.57 -1.11 14.00
N SER A 128 23.00 0.09 13.85
CA SER A 128 23.65 1.36 14.25
C SER A 128 23.63 1.63 15.76
N ALA A 129 22.83 0.88 16.52
CA ALA A 129 22.72 1.01 17.98
C ALA A 129 23.63 0.01 18.74
N LYS A 130 24.40 -0.81 18.02
CA LYS A 130 25.39 -1.75 18.55
C LYS A 130 26.78 -1.15 18.42
#